data_AF-K2R435-F1
#
_entry.id   AF-K2R435-F1
#
_cell.length_a   1.000
_cell.length_b   1.000
_cell.length_c   1.000
_cell.angle_alpha   90.00
_cell.angle_beta   90.00
_cell.angle_gamma   90.00
#
_symmetry.space_group_name_H-M   'P 1'
#
loop_
_entity.id
_entity.type
_entity.pdbx_description
1 polymer ?
#
loop_
_entity_poly.entity_id
_entity_poly.type
_entity_poly.pdbx_seq_one_letter_code
_entity_poly.pdbx_strand_id
1 'polypeptide(L)'
;MSFAFEASSPLKDMQLCDKTDLLESHKIIIKWKETESGPEQKIHGVPKDMIIKFSPSASRMWARVSNPKDRKNYEFYLGVRTDIEVNAVKYVLDQMLTACETRELYFLQLYPRHSYAALKALGITCVRSAWRHELVRWMRVAIITFDDFVAVCELLGTDSEPDLVRHVLHQVVWVNLTHPLGHPDMVQIEEYIDDKPNISRIKREIEAELRRVVAHREAKRLEREQRRAMGPLRAPEPEPYASRLHRGGEWT
;
A
#
# COMPACT_ATOMS: atom_id res chain seq x y z
N MET A 1 -13.83 11.57 -5.38
CA MET A 1 -12.75 12.19 -6.18
C MET A 1 -11.61 11.19 -6.25
N SER A 2 -11.33 10.62 -7.42
CA SER A 2 -10.17 9.75 -7.60
C SER A 2 -8.94 10.63 -7.84
N PHE A 3 -7.97 10.57 -6.93
CA PHE A 3 -6.65 11.12 -7.22
C PHE A 3 -5.97 10.22 -8.23
N ALA A 4 -5.78 10.71 -9.46
CA ALA A 4 -4.95 10.05 -10.45
C ALA A 4 -3.49 10.17 -9.98
N PHE A 5 -2.88 9.04 -9.61
CA PHE A 5 -1.46 8.97 -9.26
C PHE A 5 -0.70 8.28 -10.38
N GLU A 6 -0.18 9.07 -11.33
CA GLU A 6 0.71 8.59 -12.37
C GLU A 6 2.17 8.67 -11.90
N ALA A 7 2.55 7.87 -10.91
CA ALA A 7 3.96 7.49 -10.77
C ALA A 7 4.20 6.30 -11.70
N SER A 8 4.36 6.59 -13.00
CA SER A 8 4.75 5.58 -13.99
C SER A 8 6.09 4.97 -13.59
N SER A 9 6.24 3.66 -13.83
CA SER A 9 7.55 3.02 -13.70
C SER A 9 8.61 3.84 -14.46
N PRO A 10 9.84 4.02 -13.92
CA PRO A 10 10.93 4.68 -14.61
C PRO A 10 11.37 3.90 -15.87
N LEU A 11 10.82 2.69 -16.06
CA LEU A 11 11.01 1.84 -17.22
C LEU A 11 9.78 1.80 -18.16
N LYS A 12 8.67 2.50 -17.85
CA LYS A 12 7.38 2.37 -18.55
C LYS A 12 7.51 2.59 -20.06
N ASP A 13 8.29 3.59 -20.46
CA ASP A 13 8.44 4.00 -21.86
C ASP A 13 9.82 3.61 -22.43
N MET A 14 10.56 2.77 -21.71
CA MET A 14 11.91 2.37 -22.08
C MET A 14 11.90 1.12 -22.95
N GLN A 15 12.62 1.15 -24.07
CA GLN A 15 12.75 -0.03 -24.93
C GLN A 15 13.59 -1.10 -24.25
N LEU A 16 13.42 -2.36 -24.65
CA LEU A 16 14.14 -3.47 -24.02
C LEU A 16 15.67 -3.30 -24.14
N CYS A 17 16.16 -2.82 -25.28
CA CYS A 17 17.58 -2.52 -25.49
C CYS A 17 18.14 -1.55 -24.44
N ASP A 18 17.45 -0.43 -24.22
CA ASP A 18 17.84 0.58 -23.24
C ASP A 18 17.81 0.04 -21.80
N LYS A 19 16.92 -0.94 -21.51
CA LYS A 19 16.89 -1.60 -20.20
C LYS A 19 18.10 -2.52 -20.01
N THR A 20 18.50 -3.27 -21.04
CA THR A 20 19.74 -4.08 -21.02
C THR A 20 20.97 -3.22 -20.78
N ASP A 21 21.04 -2.03 -21.37
CA ASP A 21 22.17 -1.10 -21.16
C ASP A 21 22.34 -0.71 -19.68
N LEU A 22 21.24 -0.62 -18.92
CA LEU A 22 21.30 -0.37 -17.48
C LEU A 22 22.02 -1.51 -16.73
N LEU A 23 21.90 -2.75 -17.21
CA LEU A 23 22.49 -3.95 -16.61
C LEU A 23 23.97 -4.10 -16.95
N GLU A 24 24.35 -3.70 -18.16
CA GLU A 24 25.73 -3.73 -18.64
C GLU A 24 26.60 -2.59 -18.06
N SER A 25 25.98 -1.66 -17.33
CA SER A 25 26.67 -0.58 -16.65
C SER A 25 27.70 -1.04 -15.61
N HIS A 26 28.57 -0.10 -15.24
CA HIS A 26 29.62 -0.31 -14.24
C HIS A 26 29.03 -0.81 -12.91
N LYS A 27 29.67 -1.81 -12.30
CA LYS A 27 29.20 -2.40 -11.06
C LYS A 27 29.70 -1.63 -9.83
N ILE A 28 28.84 -1.51 -8.82
CA ILE A 28 29.11 -0.86 -7.55
C ILE A 28 28.88 -1.81 -6.37
N ILE A 29 29.28 -1.35 -5.20
CA ILE A 29 29.12 -1.96 -3.89
C ILE A 29 28.13 -1.10 -3.11
N ILE A 30 27.03 -1.70 -2.67
CA ILE A 30 26.13 -1.07 -1.70
C ILE A 30 26.57 -1.48 -0.31
N LYS A 31 26.74 -0.53 0.60
CA LYS A 31 27.20 -0.81 1.97
C LYS A 31 26.47 -0.02 3.04
N TRP A 32 26.34 -0.60 4.23
CA TRP A 32 25.72 0.02 5.41
C TRP A 32 26.26 -0.63 6.68
N LYS A 33 26.00 0.00 7.83
CA LYS A 33 26.30 -0.60 9.14
C LYS A 33 25.02 -0.80 9.93
N GLU A 34 24.95 -1.87 10.71
CA GLU A 34 23.82 -2.10 11.61
C GLU A 34 23.81 -1.07 12.75
N THR A 35 24.98 -0.83 13.36
CA THR A 35 25.21 0.19 14.39
C THR A 35 26.47 0.99 14.07
N GLU A 36 26.72 2.13 14.73
CA GLU A 36 27.92 2.95 14.46
C GLU A 36 29.24 2.17 14.60
N SER A 37 29.29 1.30 15.61
CA SER A 37 30.40 0.38 15.92
C SER A 37 30.25 -1.01 15.29
N GLY A 38 29.14 -1.29 14.62
CA GLY A 38 28.80 -2.60 14.09
C GLY A 38 29.57 -2.98 12.82
N PRO A 39 29.51 -4.27 12.44
CA PRO A 39 30.12 -4.75 11.19
C PRO A 39 29.48 -4.08 9.97
N GLU A 40 30.32 -3.81 8.96
CA GLU A 40 29.86 -3.25 7.68
C GLU A 40 29.28 -4.36 6.80
N GLN A 41 28.01 -4.20 6.43
CA GLN A 41 27.32 -5.05 5.47
C GLN A 41 27.58 -4.54 4.05
N LYS A 42 27.78 -5.46 3.10
CA LYS A 42 28.10 -5.14 1.70
C LYS A 42 27.38 -6.04 0.72
N ILE A 43 26.96 -5.47 -0.40
CA ILE A 43 26.49 -6.20 -1.59
C ILE A 43 27.30 -5.71 -2.78
N HIS A 44 27.98 -6.63 -3.46
CA HIS A 44 28.81 -6.37 -4.63
C HIS A 44 28.04 -6.60 -5.93
N GLY A 45 28.56 -6.06 -7.03
CA GLY A 45 28.09 -6.43 -8.37
C GLY A 45 26.80 -5.73 -8.80
N VAL A 46 26.39 -4.65 -8.13
CA VAL A 46 25.12 -3.97 -8.46
C VAL A 46 25.32 -3.05 -9.66
N PRO A 47 24.53 -3.13 -10.74
CA PRO A 47 24.63 -2.19 -11.86
C PRO A 47 24.30 -0.76 -11.40
N LYS A 48 25.23 0.17 -11.62
CA LYS A 48 25.11 1.56 -11.18
C LYS A 48 23.93 2.27 -11.83
N ASP A 49 23.79 2.15 -13.15
CA ASP A 49 22.82 2.95 -13.89
C ASP A 49 21.39 2.45 -13.64
N MET A 50 21.22 1.15 -13.41
CA MET A 50 19.99 0.59 -12.86
C MET A 50 19.62 1.25 -11.52
N ILE A 51 20.56 1.32 -10.57
CA ILE A 51 20.29 1.95 -9.26
C ILE A 51 19.95 3.43 -9.42
N ILE A 52 20.68 4.18 -10.25
CA ILE A 52 20.40 5.59 -10.53
C ILE A 52 18.99 5.77 -11.12
N LYS A 53 18.58 4.88 -12.02
CA LYS A 53 17.28 4.97 -12.68
C LYS A 53 16.12 4.74 -11.72
N PHE A 54 16.31 3.83 -10.77
CA PHE A 54 15.29 3.45 -9.78
C PHE A 54 15.30 4.34 -8.54
N SER A 55 16.44 4.97 -8.19
CA SER A 55 16.62 5.75 -6.96
C SER A 55 16.99 7.22 -7.23
N PRO A 56 16.09 8.18 -6.93
CA PRO A 56 16.38 9.61 -7.01
C PRO A 56 17.48 10.05 -6.06
N SER A 57 17.64 9.35 -4.92
CA SER A 57 18.71 9.63 -3.96
C SER A 57 20.07 9.25 -4.53
N ALA A 58 20.18 8.08 -5.15
CA ALA A 58 21.35 7.68 -5.92
C ALA A 58 21.66 8.70 -7.04
N SER A 59 20.67 9.02 -7.87
CA SER A 59 20.83 9.99 -8.96
C SER A 59 21.39 11.33 -8.46
N ARG A 60 20.82 11.89 -7.38
CA ARG A 60 21.32 13.14 -6.76
C ARG A 60 22.73 13.00 -6.21
N MET A 61 23.07 11.87 -5.58
CA MET A 61 24.41 11.63 -5.04
C MET A 61 25.45 11.69 -6.17
N TRP A 62 25.24 10.94 -7.25
CA TRP A 62 26.18 10.91 -8.37
C TRP A 62 26.16 12.18 -9.22
N ALA A 63 25.04 12.91 -9.28
CA ALA A 63 24.97 14.22 -9.93
C ALA A 63 25.85 15.28 -9.22
N ARG A 64 26.00 15.18 -7.89
CA ARG A 64 26.84 16.08 -7.08
C ARG A 64 28.33 15.78 -7.18
N VAL A 65 28.72 14.65 -7.77
CA VAL A 65 30.14 14.32 -7.99
C VAL A 65 30.65 15.14 -9.19
N SER A 66 31.13 16.34 -8.86
CA SER A 66 31.64 17.35 -9.80
C SER A 66 32.99 16.97 -10.41
N ASN A 67 33.80 16.17 -9.73
CA ASN A 67 35.09 15.70 -10.23
C ASN A 67 34.95 14.35 -10.96
N PRO A 68 35.27 14.26 -12.26
CA PRO A 68 35.18 13.01 -13.03
C PRO A 68 36.03 11.87 -12.48
N LYS A 69 37.12 12.17 -11.76
CA LYS A 69 37.99 11.17 -11.14
C LYS A 69 37.33 10.46 -9.96
N ASP A 70 36.48 11.17 -9.22
CA ASP A 70 35.74 10.63 -8.06
C ASP A 70 34.45 9.90 -8.49
N ARG A 71 34.05 10.02 -9.77
CA ARG A 71 32.94 9.24 -10.35
C ARG A 71 33.24 7.75 -10.48
N LYS A 72 34.51 7.36 -10.27
CA LYS A 72 34.96 5.97 -10.11
C LYS A 72 34.63 5.40 -8.72
N ASN A 73 34.00 6.15 -7.82
CA ASN A 73 33.54 5.59 -6.55
C ASN A 73 32.56 4.45 -6.80
N TYR A 74 33.06 3.24 -6.60
CA TYR A 74 32.34 1.97 -6.70
C TYR A 74 31.46 1.74 -5.48
N GLU A 75 31.13 2.76 -4.69
CA GLU A 75 30.48 2.59 -3.40
C GLU A 75 29.25 3.49 -3.24
N PHE A 76 28.17 2.91 -2.75
CA PHE A 76 26.94 3.59 -2.35
C PHE A 76 26.66 3.29 -0.88
N TYR A 77 26.87 4.29 -0.02
CA TYR A 77 26.70 4.12 1.43
C TYR A 77 25.29 4.53 1.87
N LEU A 78 24.57 3.60 2.50
CA LEU A 78 23.20 3.84 2.99
C LEU A 78 23.16 4.46 4.40
N GLY A 79 24.31 4.54 5.09
CA GLY A 79 24.39 4.99 6.47
C GLY A 79 24.34 3.87 7.50
N VAL A 80 24.01 4.25 8.73
CA VAL A 80 23.70 3.32 9.83
C VAL A 80 22.21 2.98 9.78
N ARG A 81 21.89 1.69 9.78
CA ARG A 81 20.54 1.12 9.58
C ARG A 81 20.41 -0.18 10.37
N THR A 82 19.70 -0.12 11.50
CA THR A 82 19.45 -1.26 12.39
C THR A 82 18.32 -2.18 11.92
N ASP A 83 17.52 -1.73 10.95
CA ASP A 83 16.26 -2.34 10.52
C ASP A 83 16.37 -3.10 9.19
N ILE A 84 17.57 -3.21 8.62
CA ILE A 84 17.78 -3.71 7.26
C ILE A 84 18.57 -5.02 7.25
N GLU A 85 17.87 -6.10 6.92
CA GLU A 85 18.49 -7.40 6.67
C GLU A 85 19.16 -7.43 5.28
N VAL A 86 20.36 -8.02 5.20
CA VAL A 86 21.10 -8.18 3.93
C VAL A 86 20.28 -8.89 2.86
N ASN A 87 19.55 -9.94 3.24
CA ASN A 87 18.76 -10.73 2.31
C ASN A 87 17.61 -9.92 1.70
N ALA A 88 17.01 -9.02 2.47
CA ALA A 88 15.98 -8.12 1.97
C ALA A 88 16.54 -7.14 0.93
N VAL A 89 17.74 -6.61 1.14
CA VAL A 89 18.41 -5.75 0.14
C VAL A 89 18.74 -6.56 -1.12
N LYS A 90 19.31 -7.76 -0.98
CA LYS A 90 19.59 -8.65 -2.13
C LYS A 90 18.34 -8.93 -2.93
N TYR A 91 17.26 -9.26 -2.26
CA TYR A 91 15.98 -9.52 -2.90
C TYR A 91 15.49 -8.29 -3.67
N VAL A 92 15.49 -7.10 -3.07
CA VAL A 92 15.06 -5.88 -3.76
C VAL A 92 15.88 -5.63 -5.03
N LEU A 93 17.20 -5.85 -4.95
CA LEU A 93 18.10 -5.68 -6.09
C LEU A 93 17.82 -6.70 -7.20
N ASP A 94 17.60 -7.97 -6.85
CA ASP A 94 17.23 -9.04 -7.78
C ASP A 94 15.95 -8.71 -8.57
N GLN A 95 15.04 -7.99 -7.93
CA GLN A 95 13.77 -7.63 -8.54
C GLN A 95 13.88 -6.42 -9.43
N MET A 96 14.79 -5.50 -9.12
CA MET A 96 15.18 -4.44 -10.04
C MET A 96 15.87 -5.02 -11.28
N LEU A 97 16.74 -6.02 -11.10
CA LEU A 97 17.39 -6.74 -12.19
C LEU A 97 16.34 -7.41 -13.09
N THR A 98 15.46 -8.20 -12.48
CA THR A 98 14.34 -8.85 -13.18
C THR A 98 13.49 -7.84 -13.94
N ALA A 99 13.15 -6.69 -13.33
CA ALA A 99 12.38 -5.63 -13.97
C ALA A 99 13.05 -5.00 -15.20
N CYS A 100 14.39 -4.97 -15.24
CA CYS A 100 15.15 -4.55 -16.41
C CYS A 100 15.18 -5.63 -17.50
N GLU A 101 15.14 -6.90 -17.12
CA GLU A 101 15.15 -8.04 -18.05
C GLU A 101 13.74 -8.37 -18.61
N THR A 102 12.68 -8.04 -17.89
CA THR A 102 11.30 -8.36 -18.27
C THR A 102 10.55 -7.19 -18.92
N ARG A 103 9.54 -7.54 -19.74
CA ARG A 103 8.57 -6.57 -20.26
C ARG A 103 7.51 -6.19 -19.23
N GLU A 104 7.24 -7.06 -18.25
CA GLU A 104 6.18 -6.92 -17.26
C GLU A 104 6.77 -6.80 -15.85
N LEU A 105 6.39 -5.74 -15.13
CA LEU A 105 6.87 -5.41 -13.78
C LEU A 105 6.06 -6.12 -12.69
N TYR A 106 5.80 -7.41 -12.83
CA TYR A 106 4.86 -8.06 -11.92
C TYR A 106 5.32 -9.47 -11.61
N PHE A 107 5.88 -9.66 -10.42
CA PHE A 107 5.35 -10.52 -9.36
C PHE A 107 6.40 -10.59 -8.25
N LEU A 108 6.19 -9.76 -7.22
CA LEU A 108 7.10 -9.59 -6.10
C LEU A 108 6.50 -10.31 -4.88
N GLN A 109 6.98 -11.51 -4.56
CA GLN A 109 6.62 -12.23 -3.34
C GLN A 109 7.58 -11.87 -2.21
N LEU A 110 7.17 -10.92 -1.37
CA LEU A 110 8.02 -10.41 -0.29
C LEU A 110 7.44 -10.56 1.10
N TYR A 111 8.34 -10.84 2.04
CA TYR A 111 8.05 -10.71 3.46
C TYR A 111 8.00 -9.22 3.86
N PRO A 112 6.99 -8.78 4.64
CA PRO A 112 6.58 -7.36 4.66
C PRO A 112 7.57 -6.39 5.31
N ARG A 113 8.28 -6.80 6.37
CA ARG A 113 9.04 -5.85 7.23
C ARG A 113 10.41 -5.46 6.66
N HIS A 114 11.27 -6.42 6.35
CA HIS A 114 12.66 -6.15 5.97
C HIS A 114 12.82 -5.62 4.54
N SER A 115 11.98 -6.09 3.62
CA SER A 115 12.01 -5.69 2.21
C SER A 115 11.60 -4.23 2.02
N TYR A 116 10.70 -3.75 2.88
CA TYR A 116 10.28 -2.36 2.89
C TYR A 116 11.39 -1.42 3.41
N ALA A 117 12.05 -1.77 4.53
CA ALA A 117 13.17 -1.01 5.05
C ALA A 117 14.31 -0.88 4.01
N ALA A 118 14.59 -1.97 3.28
CA ALA A 118 15.53 -1.99 2.17
C ALA A 118 15.13 -1.02 1.04
N LEU A 119 13.86 -1.01 0.61
CA LEU A 119 13.38 -0.06 -0.40
C LEU A 119 13.54 1.39 0.00
N LYS A 120 13.19 1.71 1.25
CA LYS A 120 13.29 3.07 1.79
C LYS A 120 14.74 3.52 1.81
N ALA A 121 15.64 2.67 2.28
CA ALA A 121 17.06 2.97 2.34
C ALA A 121 17.68 3.14 0.96
N LEU A 122 17.29 2.30 0.01
CA LEU A 122 17.70 2.44 -1.39
C LEU A 122 17.01 3.63 -2.08
N GLY A 123 15.89 4.12 -1.55
CA GLY A 123 15.14 5.25 -2.09
C GLY A 123 14.46 4.94 -3.42
N ILE A 124 13.93 3.72 -3.59
CA ILE A 124 13.45 3.24 -4.88
C ILE A 124 12.01 3.72 -5.17
N THR A 125 11.80 4.43 -6.27
CA THR A 125 10.51 5.06 -6.60
C THR A 125 9.51 4.10 -7.22
N CYS A 126 9.96 3.20 -8.11
CA CYS A 126 9.05 2.40 -8.94
C CYS A 126 8.39 1.24 -8.19
N VAL A 127 9.05 0.81 -7.12
CA VAL A 127 8.62 -0.34 -6.36
C VAL A 127 7.44 0.02 -5.46
N ARG A 128 7.36 1.30 -5.02
CA ARG A 128 6.20 1.84 -4.30
C ARG A 128 4.90 1.72 -5.10
N SER A 129 4.96 1.94 -6.43
CA SER A 129 3.80 1.88 -7.33
C SER A 129 3.28 0.46 -7.56
N ALA A 130 4.18 -0.49 -7.81
CA ALA A 130 3.80 -1.89 -8.05
C ALA A 130 3.27 -2.57 -6.77
N TRP A 131 3.72 -2.12 -5.59
CA TRP A 131 3.45 -2.80 -4.32
C TRP A 131 2.24 -2.27 -3.58
N ARG A 132 1.79 -1.05 -3.87
CA ARG A 132 0.61 -0.47 -3.21
C ARG A 132 -0.62 -1.35 -3.38
N HIS A 133 -0.81 -1.95 -4.55
CA HIS A 133 -1.96 -2.83 -4.80
C HIS A 133 -1.88 -4.13 -3.98
N GLU A 134 -0.72 -4.78 -3.93
CA GLU A 134 -0.54 -6.02 -3.15
C GLU A 134 -0.54 -5.76 -1.64
N LEU A 135 0.02 -4.65 -1.18
CA LEU A 135 -0.06 -4.18 0.20
C LEU A 135 -1.53 -3.92 0.60
N VAL A 136 -2.28 -3.18 -0.21
CA VAL A 136 -3.72 -2.96 0.01
C VAL A 136 -4.50 -4.28 -0.05
N ARG A 137 -4.13 -5.21 -0.95
CA ARG A 137 -4.79 -6.52 -1.06
C ARG A 137 -4.54 -7.39 0.16
N TRP A 138 -3.30 -7.48 0.63
CA TRP A 138 -2.93 -8.21 1.83
C TRP A 138 -3.64 -7.64 3.07
N MET A 139 -3.63 -6.31 3.22
CA MET A 139 -4.28 -5.62 4.35
C MET A 139 -5.82 -5.69 4.35
N ARG A 140 -6.45 -5.96 3.20
CA ARG A 140 -7.91 -6.16 3.13
C ARG A 140 -8.36 -7.50 3.71
N VAL A 141 -7.47 -8.47 3.82
CA VAL A 141 -7.81 -9.86 4.19
C VAL A 141 -7.15 -10.28 5.50
N ALA A 142 -6.04 -9.65 5.89
CA ALA A 142 -5.32 -9.92 7.13
C ALA A 142 -5.79 -9.03 8.30
N ILE A 143 -5.79 -9.60 9.50
CA ILE A 143 -5.81 -8.86 10.76
C ILE A 143 -4.42 -8.23 10.93
N ILE A 144 -4.34 -6.90 10.98
CA ILE A 144 -3.06 -6.15 10.95
C ILE A 144 -2.40 -6.20 12.32
N THR A 145 -1.28 -6.92 12.47
CA THR A 145 -0.58 -6.99 13.76
C THR A 145 0.03 -5.64 14.17
N PHE A 146 0.37 -5.48 15.45
CA PHE A 146 1.08 -4.28 15.94
C PHE A 146 2.37 -4.02 15.17
N ASP A 147 3.16 -5.07 14.94
CA ASP A 147 4.43 -4.96 14.22
C ASP A 147 4.23 -4.49 12.78
N ASP A 148 3.18 -4.98 12.10
CA ASP A 148 2.84 -4.55 10.74
C ASP A 148 2.37 -3.09 10.74
N PHE A 149 1.58 -2.69 11.73
CA PHE A 149 1.09 -1.33 11.88
C PHE A 149 2.23 -0.34 12.11
N VAL A 150 3.12 -0.62 13.06
CA VAL A 150 4.31 0.21 13.35
C VAL A 150 5.22 0.27 12.14
N ALA A 151 5.47 -0.86 11.47
CA ALA A 151 6.26 -0.90 10.25
C ALA A 151 5.67 0.02 9.18
N VAL A 152 4.36 -0.02 8.95
CA VAL A 152 3.71 0.91 8.01
C VAL A 152 3.89 2.35 8.47
N CYS A 153 3.57 2.68 9.72
CA CYS A 153 3.56 4.06 10.21
C CYS A 153 4.95 4.70 10.30
N GLU A 154 5.96 3.99 10.81
CA GLU A 154 7.34 4.50 10.93
C GLU A 154 8.09 4.47 9.60
N LEU A 155 7.84 3.43 8.80
CA LEU A 155 8.62 3.23 7.60
C LEU A 155 8.04 4.05 6.43
N LEU A 156 6.71 4.12 6.24
CA LEU A 156 6.08 4.95 5.20
C LEU A 156 5.98 6.42 5.60
N GLY A 157 5.69 6.69 6.87
CA GLY A 157 5.46 8.05 7.38
C GLY A 157 4.21 8.72 6.79
N THR A 158 3.63 9.65 7.54
CA THR A 158 2.49 10.45 7.09
C THR A 158 2.85 11.39 5.93
N ASP A 159 4.13 11.68 5.75
CA ASP A 159 4.61 12.69 4.81
C ASP A 159 4.97 12.10 3.44
N SER A 160 5.32 10.81 3.39
CA SER A 160 5.71 10.17 2.13
C SER A 160 4.58 9.34 1.51
N GLU A 161 3.75 8.66 2.31
CA GLU A 161 2.59 7.88 1.80
C GLU A 161 1.36 8.07 2.70
N PRO A 162 0.81 9.30 2.78
CA PRO A 162 -0.31 9.62 3.65
C PRO A 162 -1.52 8.70 3.41
N ASP A 163 -1.79 8.35 2.15
CA ASP A 163 -2.94 7.52 1.81
C ASP A 163 -2.83 6.08 2.29
N LEU A 164 -1.62 5.49 2.26
CA LEU A 164 -1.44 4.10 2.68
C LEU A 164 -1.53 4.02 4.21
N VAL A 165 -0.95 4.99 4.91
CA VAL A 165 -1.13 5.16 6.36
C VAL A 165 -2.60 5.37 6.69
N ARG A 166 -3.32 6.22 5.94
CA ARG A 166 -4.77 6.42 6.10
C ARG A 166 -5.54 5.12 5.86
N HIS A 167 -5.16 4.31 4.87
CA HIS A 167 -5.80 3.02 4.58
C HIS A 167 -5.61 2.02 5.73
N VAL A 168 -4.40 1.92 6.26
CA VAL A 168 -4.08 1.04 7.39
C VAL A 168 -4.87 1.46 8.63
N LEU A 169 -4.86 2.75 8.96
CA LEU A 169 -5.69 3.30 10.04
C LEU A 169 -7.17 3.03 9.82
N HIS A 170 -7.65 3.10 8.58
CA HIS A 170 -9.04 2.78 8.25
C HIS A 170 -9.38 1.31 8.53
N GLN A 171 -8.48 0.36 8.24
CA GLN A 171 -8.68 -1.05 8.58
C GLN A 171 -8.67 -1.26 10.09
N VAL A 172 -7.68 -0.69 10.79
CA VAL A 172 -7.56 -0.77 12.25
C VAL A 172 -8.82 -0.24 12.94
N VAL A 173 -9.27 0.97 12.58
CA VAL A 173 -10.49 1.58 13.11
C VAL A 173 -11.72 0.75 12.75
N TRP A 174 -11.81 0.25 11.51
CA TRP A 174 -12.92 -0.59 11.09
C TRP A 174 -13.03 -1.86 11.92
N VAL A 175 -11.91 -2.57 12.14
CA VAL A 175 -11.87 -3.78 12.96
C VAL A 175 -12.25 -3.43 14.40
N ASN A 176 -11.70 -2.36 14.97
CA ASN A 176 -12.03 -1.93 16.33
C ASN A 176 -13.53 -1.62 16.51
N LEU A 177 -14.17 -1.00 15.50
CA LEU A 177 -15.60 -0.65 15.56
C LEU A 177 -16.53 -1.84 15.28
N THR A 178 -16.09 -2.86 14.55
CA THR A 178 -16.99 -3.91 14.03
C THR A 178 -16.70 -5.32 14.56
N HIS A 179 -15.54 -5.54 15.17
CA HIS A 179 -15.14 -6.85 15.67
C HIS A 179 -15.48 -6.98 17.17
N PRO A 180 -16.44 -7.85 17.56
CA PRO A 180 -16.97 -7.90 18.92
C PRO A 180 -15.97 -8.36 19.99
N LEU A 181 -14.90 -9.05 19.58
CA LEU A 181 -13.82 -9.50 20.46
C LEU A 181 -12.63 -8.53 20.51
N GLY A 182 -12.70 -7.41 19.77
CA GLY A 182 -11.57 -6.51 19.57
C GLY A 182 -10.45 -7.11 18.73
N HIS A 183 -9.41 -6.32 18.49
CA HIS A 183 -8.17 -6.75 17.85
C HIS A 183 -7.14 -7.11 18.96
N PRO A 184 -6.44 -8.25 18.90
CA PRO A 184 -5.53 -8.69 19.97
C PRO A 184 -4.45 -7.65 20.28
N ASP A 185 -3.98 -6.96 19.25
CA ASP A 185 -2.94 -5.94 19.36
C ASP A 185 -3.48 -4.51 19.50
N MET A 186 -4.80 -4.32 19.67
CA MET A 186 -5.42 -2.98 19.60
C MET A 186 -4.85 -2.03 20.65
N VAL A 187 -4.59 -2.53 21.85
CA VAL A 187 -4.07 -1.72 22.96
C VAL A 187 -2.71 -1.12 22.59
N GLN A 188 -1.80 -1.94 22.08
CA GLN A 188 -0.46 -1.49 21.67
C GLN A 188 -0.53 -0.53 20.48
N ILE A 189 -1.44 -0.79 19.54
CA ILE A 189 -1.67 0.10 18.39
C ILE A 189 -2.18 1.47 18.86
N GLU A 190 -3.15 1.52 19.78
CA GLU A 190 -3.67 2.78 20.34
C GLU A 190 -2.58 3.56 21.08
N GLU A 191 -1.83 2.90 21.97
CA GLU A 191 -0.71 3.52 22.70
C GLU A 191 0.30 4.17 21.73
N TYR A 192 0.70 3.43 20.68
CA TYR A 192 1.60 3.97 19.66
C TYR A 192 0.99 5.15 18.89
N ILE A 193 -0.31 5.13 18.59
CA ILE A 193 -0.97 6.22 17.88
C ILE A 193 -1.03 7.49 18.74
N ASP A 194 -1.31 7.35 20.03
CA ASP A 194 -1.38 8.47 20.97
C ASP A 194 -0.03 9.17 21.12
N ASP A 195 1.08 8.42 21.03
CA ASP A 195 2.44 8.95 21.01
C ASP A 195 2.81 9.69 19.70
N LYS A 196 1.95 9.64 18.67
CA LYS A 196 2.22 10.21 17.33
C LYS A 196 1.11 11.18 16.91
N PRO A 197 1.21 12.50 17.21
CA PRO A 197 0.13 13.48 17.01
C PRO A 197 -0.46 13.53 15.59
N ASN A 198 0.37 13.40 14.56
CA ASN A 198 -0.06 13.41 13.16
C ASN A 198 -0.93 12.19 12.83
N ILE A 199 -0.57 11.01 13.34
CA ILE A 199 -1.29 9.76 13.13
C ILE A 199 -2.60 9.78 13.93
N SER A 200 -2.56 10.25 15.19
CA SER A 200 -3.75 10.45 16.04
C SER A 200 -4.78 11.39 15.39
N ARG A 201 -4.34 12.47 14.74
CA ARG A 201 -5.25 13.36 14.00
C ARG A 201 -5.96 12.63 12.86
N ILE A 202 -5.21 11.88 12.04
CA ILE A 202 -5.76 11.12 10.91
C ILE A 202 -6.73 10.04 11.40
N LYS A 203 -6.39 9.34 12.48
CA LYS A 203 -7.28 8.35 13.13
C LYS A 203 -8.63 8.96 13.52
N ARG A 204 -8.63 10.12 14.18
CA ARG A 204 -9.88 10.79 14.61
C ARG A 204 -10.79 11.15 13.43
N GLU A 205 -10.21 11.60 12.31
CA GLU A 205 -10.99 11.85 11.09
C GLU A 205 -11.65 10.58 10.55
N ILE A 206 -10.87 9.49 10.49
CA ILE A 206 -11.34 8.18 10.04
C ILE A 206 -12.42 7.62 10.97
N GLU A 207 -12.25 7.73 12.28
CA GLU A 207 -13.25 7.30 13.26
C GLU A 207 -14.58 8.04 13.07
N ALA A 208 -14.53 9.35 12.89
CA ALA A 208 -15.73 10.15 12.64
C ALA A 208 -16.43 9.73 11.34
N GLU A 209 -15.65 9.42 10.29
CA GLU A 209 -16.14 8.90 9.03
C GLU A 209 -16.79 7.51 9.20
N LEU A 210 -16.10 6.58 9.84
CA LEU A 210 -16.52 5.19 9.96
C LEU A 210 -17.66 4.97 10.94
N ARG A 211 -17.75 5.75 12.02
CA ARG A 211 -18.92 5.68 12.93
C ARG A 211 -20.22 5.98 12.21
N ARG A 212 -20.21 6.92 11.24
CA ARG A 212 -21.39 7.20 10.39
C ARG A 212 -21.73 6.01 9.51
N VAL A 213 -20.72 5.35 8.94
CA VAL A 213 -20.89 4.17 8.08
C VAL A 213 -21.45 2.98 8.87
N VAL A 214 -20.91 2.71 10.06
CA VAL A 214 -21.36 1.62 10.93
C VAL A 214 -22.81 1.85 11.37
N ALA A 215 -23.13 3.05 11.89
CA ALA A 215 -24.50 3.39 12.30
C ALA A 215 -25.51 3.27 11.15
N HIS A 216 -25.13 3.70 9.94
CA HIS A 216 -25.98 3.55 8.76
C HIS A 216 -26.19 2.07 8.38
N ARG A 217 -25.14 1.24 8.46
CA ARG A 217 -25.24 -0.20 8.17
C ARG A 217 -26.11 -0.93 9.19
N GLU A 218 -26.00 -0.59 10.47
CA GLU A 218 -26.82 -1.14 11.54
C GLU A 218 -28.30 -0.75 11.38
N ALA A 219 -28.58 0.52 11.12
CA ALA A 219 -29.95 0.99 10.86
C ALA A 219 -30.59 0.24 9.67
N LYS A 220 -29.84 0.05 8.58
CA LYS A 220 -30.29 -0.69 7.40
C LYS A 220 -30.47 -2.19 7.68
N ARG A 221 -29.66 -2.76 8.57
CA ARG A 221 -29.82 -4.16 9.01
C ARG A 221 -31.10 -4.32 9.82
N LEU A 222 -31.34 -3.44 10.78
CA LEU A 222 -32.57 -3.43 11.59
C LEU A 222 -33.82 -3.22 10.72
N GLU A 223 -33.79 -2.31 9.74
CA GLU A 223 -34.90 -2.11 8.80
C GLU A 223 -35.20 -3.38 7.99
N ARG A 224 -34.17 -4.10 7.54
CA ARG A 224 -34.32 -5.38 6.82
C ARG A 224 -34.86 -6.49 7.71
N GLU A 225 -34.39 -6.57 8.95
CA GLU A 225 -34.88 -7.54 9.94
C GLU A 225 -36.35 -7.26 10.30
N GLN A 226 -36.73 -5.98 10.49
CA GLN A 226 -38.13 -5.57 10.70
C GLN A 226 -39.01 -5.88 9.49
N ARG A 227 -38.56 -5.61 8.26
CA ARG A 227 -39.30 -5.97 7.03
C ARG A 227 -39.48 -7.48 6.87
N ARG A 228 -38.48 -8.29 7.28
CA ARG A 228 -38.59 -9.75 7.29
C ARG A 228 -39.56 -10.23 8.38
N ALA A 229 -39.56 -9.59 9.55
CA ALA A 229 -40.45 -9.92 10.65
C ALA A 229 -41.92 -9.53 10.38
N MET A 230 -42.17 -8.44 9.63
CA MET A 230 -43.51 -7.97 9.27
C MET A 230 -44.18 -8.80 8.16
N GLY A 231 -43.44 -9.75 7.54
CA GLY A 231 -43.92 -10.56 6.41
C GLY A 231 -44.21 -9.73 5.16
N PRO A 232 -44.42 -10.35 3.98
CA PRO A 232 -44.93 -9.63 2.83
C PRO A 232 -46.30 -9.04 3.20
N LEU A 233 -46.44 -7.72 3.09
CA LEU A 233 -47.76 -7.07 3.06
C LEU A 233 -48.59 -7.84 2.03
N ARG A 234 -49.67 -8.51 2.48
CA ARG A 234 -50.65 -9.11 1.57
C ARG A 234 -50.97 -8.03 0.53
N ALA A 235 -50.70 -8.32 -0.74
CA ALA A 235 -51.18 -7.47 -1.81
C ALA A 235 -52.69 -7.27 -1.55
N PRO A 236 -53.21 -6.03 -1.65
CA PRO A 236 -54.64 -5.81 -1.53
C PRO A 236 -55.33 -6.78 -2.47
N GLU A 237 -56.29 -7.54 -1.95
CA GLU A 237 -57.08 -8.47 -2.78
C GLU A 237 -57.56 -7.69 -4.00
N PRO A 238 -57.36 -8.20 -5.23
CA PRO A 238 -57.87 -7.53 -6.40
C PRO A 238 -59.37 -7.35 -6.21
N GLU A 239 -59.84 -6.09 -6.29
CA GLU A 239 -61.26 -5.79 -6.17
C GLU A 239 -62.05 -6.75 -7.08
N PRO A 240 -63.13 -7.37 -6.58
CA PRO A 240 -63.95 -8.25 -7.40
C PRO A 240 -64.40 -7.44 -8.62
N TYR A 241 -63.94 -7.89 -9.79
CA TYR A 241 -64.20 -7.34 -11.10
C TYR A 241 -65.71 -7.06 -11.23
N ALA A 242 -66.10 -5.80 -11.05
CA ALA A 242 -67.49 -5.38 -11.21
C ALA A 242 -67.89 -5.71 -12.66
N SER A 243 -68.78 -6.67 -12.77
CA SER A 243 -69.34 -7.24 -13.99
C SER A 243 -69.73 -6.16 -14.99
N ARG A 244 -68.88 -5.90 -15.97
CA ARG A 244 -69.19 -5.06 -17.14
C ARG A 244 -69.72 -5.95 -18.27
N LEU A 245 -70.94 -6.45 -18.10
CA LEU A 245 -71.77 -7.18 -19.06
C LEU A 245 -73.22 -6.91 -18.61
N HIS A 246 -74.20 -6.40 -19.35
CA HIS A 246 -74.44 -6.14 -20.76
C HIS A 246 -75.40 -4.94 -20.85
N ARG A 247 -75.24 -4.07 -21.85
CA ARG A 247 -76.40 -3.44 -22.50
C ARG A 247 -76.18 -3.56 -24.01
N GLY A 248 -76.80 -4.59 -24.57
CA GLY A 248 -76.91 -4.78 -26.01
C GLY A 248 -77.72 -3.63 -26.60
N GLY A 249 -77.21 -3.10 -27.71
CA GLY A 249 -78.00 -2.28 -28.62
C GLY A 249 -78.96 -3.17 -29.39
N GLU A 250 -80.23 -2.79 -29.38
CA GLU A 250 -81.25 -3.31 -30.27
C GLU A 250 -81.02 -2.75 -31.68
N TRP A 251 -81.05 -3.64 -32.66
CA TRP A 251 -81.23 -3.31 -34.08
C TRP A 251 -82.68 -3.62 -34.44
N THR A 252 -83.47 -2.59 -34.72
CA THR A 252 -84.57 -2.59 -35.71
C THR A 252 -84.80 -1.16 -36.17
#